data_AF-A0A916X3Q0-F1
#
_entry.id   AF-A0A916X3Q0-F1
#
_cell.length_a   1.000
_cell.length_b   1.000
_cell.length_c   1.000
_cell.angle_alpha   90.00
_cell.angle_beta   90.00
_cell.angle_gamma   90.00
#
_symmetry.space_group_name_H-M   'P 1'
#
loop_
_entity.id
_entity.type
_entity.pdbx_description
1 polymer ?
#
loop_
_entity_poly.entity_id
_entity_poly.type
_entity_poly.pdbx_seq_one_letter_code
_entity_poly.pdbx_strand_id
1 'polypeptide(L)'
;MVRNVNIDESARAPSTTPPAVILCEPQLGENIGTAARAMANFGLVDLRIVNPRDGWPSEKARAAASRADHVIDKVQVFDSLEAAIADLTFVYATTARSREVPKPVRGPDEAARKVVELGVKGLMTGYIFGRERWGLNNDEVALADEIVTLPVDPDFASLNIAQAVLVCAYEWRKTATSGALPFRLSEEEHPPAAKEDVLRFFEHIEGALDRATFFRPVERRPHMVRTLRNIFQKAGLTEQEVRALRGVVAALEKRETRPRRQRGVPASDSPGETNGEFTAPARED
;
A
#
# COMPACT_ATOMS: atom_id res chain seq x y z
N MET A 1 -8.77 -10.25 -7.29
CA MET A 1 -7.84 -9.68 -6.30
C MET A 1 -7.47 -10.80 -5.35
N VAL A 2 -6.22 -11.25 -5.39
CA VAL A 2 -5.72 -12.35 -4.55
C VAL A 2 -5.70 -11.84 -3.10
N ARG A 3 -6.29 -12.58 -2.15
CA ARG A 3 -6.13 -12.27 -0.72
C ARG A 3 -4.66 -12.50 -0.37
N ASN A 4 -3.90 -11.42 -0.16
CA ASN A 4 -2.52 -11.53 0.28
C ASN A 4 -2.50 -12.15 1.68
N VAL A 5 -1.86 -13.31 1.80
CA VAL A 5 -1.89 -14.15 3.02
C VAL A 5 -0.96 -13.59 4.12
N ASN A 6 -0.03 -12.70 3.77
CA ASN A 6 0.89 -12.04 4.72
C ASN A 6 0.77 -10.52 4.58
N ILE A 7 -0.17 -9.90 5.30
CA ILE A 7 -0.30 -8.43 5.37
C ILE A 7 0.18 -7.99 6.75
N ASP A 8 1.14 -7.07 6.79
CA ASP A 8 1.64 -6.42 8.01
C ASP A 8 0.47 -5.83 8.83
N GLU A 9 0.38 -6.17 10.12
CA GLU A 9 -0.72 -5.71 10.98
C GLU A 9 -0.73 -4.19 11.15
N SER A 10 0.43 -3.54 11.12
CA SER A 10 0.54 -2.07 11.18
C SER A 10 -0.14 -1.39 9.99
N ALA A 11 -0.38 -2.12 8.89
CA ALA A 11 -1.07 -1.63 7.71
C ALA A 11 -2.60 -1.92 7.72
N ARG A 12 -3.14 -2.72 8.65
CA ARG A 12 -4.53 -3.23 8.57
C ARG A 12 -5.59 -2.25 9.06
N ALA A 13 -5.47 -1.67 10.25
CA ALA A 13 -6.46 -0.74 10.78
C ALA A 13 -5.79 0.42 11.53
N PRO A 14 -6.05 1.68 11.14
CA PRO A 14 -5.51 2.83 11.85
C PRO A 14 -6.16 2.97 13.23
N SER A 15 -5.38 3.34 14.25
CA SER A 15 -5.84 3.57 15.63
C SER A 15 -6.50 4.94 15.83
N THR A 16 -7.19 5.44 14.81
CA THR A 16 -7.78 6.78 14.77
C THR A 16 -9.14 6.74 14.09
N THR A 17 -10.07 7.55 14.56
CA THR A 17 -11.39 7.68 13.92
C THR A 17 -11.24 8.27 12.52
N PRO A 18 -11.74 7.60 11.46
CA PRO A 18 -11.69 8.12 10.11
C PRO A 18 -12.61 9.35 9.96
N PRO A 19 -12.21 10.34 9.14
CA PRO A 19 -13.05 11.49 8.84
C PRO A 19 -14.24 11.10 7.97
N ALA A 20 -15.35 11.83 8.14
CA ALA A 20 -16.46 11.83 7.20
C ALA A 20 -16.04 12.49 5.87
N VAL A 21 -16.59 11.99 4.77
CA VAL A 21 -16.51 12.62 3.45
C VAL A 21 -17.89 13.16 3.12
N ILE A 22 -18.00 14.48 2.98
CA ILE A 22 -19.25 15.17 2.70
C ILE A 22 -19.21 15.66 1.25
N LEU A 23 -20.09 15.12 0.41
CA LEU A 23 -20.28 15.58 -0.97
C LEU A 23 -21.46 16.56 -1.01
N CYS A 24 -21.17 17.83 -1.27
CA CYS A 24 -22.17 18.89 -1.32
C CYS A 24 -22.69 19.08 -2.75
N GLU A 25 -23.97 18.75 -2.94
CA GLU A 25 -24.68 18.79 -4.22
C GLU A 25 -23.94 18.09 -5.39
N PRO A 26 -23.51 16.83 -5.24
CA PRO A 26 -22.85 16.10 -6.32
C PRO A 26 -23.79 15.97 -7.53
N GLN A 27 -23.24 16.18 -8.73
CA GLN A 27 -24.05 16.19 -9.95
C GLN A 27 -24.21 14.81 -10.60
N LEU A 28 -23.23 13.92 -10.46
CA LEU A 28 -23.21 12.63 -11.14
C LEU A 28 -23.11 11.47 -10.14
N GLY A 29 -24.00 10.49 -10.28
CA GLY A 29 -23.95 9.24 -9.51
C GLY A 29 -22.61 8.51 -9.68
N GLU A 30 -22.04 8.52 -10.89
CA GLU A 30 -20.75 7.91 -11.18
C GLU A 30 -19.60 8.52 -10.34
N ASN A 31 -19.64 9.83 -10.08
CA ASN A 31 -18.66 10.51 -9.22
C ASN A 31 -18.83 10.12 -7.75
N ILE A 32 -20.07 10.01 -7.27
CA ILE A 32 -20.36 9.53 -5.91
C ILE A 32 -19.81 8.11 -5.73
N GLY A 33 -20.08 7.22 -6.68
CA GLY A 33 -19.56 5.85 -6.65
C GLY A 33 -18.04 5.79 -6.70
N THR A 34 -17.41 6.59 -7.55
CA THR A 34 -15.94 6.66 -7.66
C THR A 34 -15.32 7.23 -6.37
N ALA A 35 -15.96 8.20 -5.73
CA ALA A 35 -15.56 8.73 -4.42
C ALA A 35 -15.68 7.66 -3.32
N ALA A 36 -16.79 6.92 -3.27
CA ALA A 36 -16.97 5.81 -2.32
C ALA A 36 -15.90 4.72 -2.50
N ARG A 37 -15.53 4.42 -3.76
CA ARG A 37 -14.43 3.51 -4.06
C ARG A 37 -13.09 4.04 -3.57
N ALA A 38 -12.81 5.33 -3.78
CA ALA A 38 -11.62 5.98 -3.28
C ALA A 38 -11.54 5.92 -1.74
N MET A 39 -12.65 6.19 -1.05
CA MET A 39 -12.75 6.05 0.40
C MET A 39 -12.44 4.62 0.86
N ALA A 40 -13.07 3.62 0.25
CA ALA A 40 -12.86 2.21 0.59
C ALA A 40 -11.40 1.76 0.40
N ASN A 41 -10.72 2.23 -0.65
CA ASN A 41 -9.30 1.93 -0.88
C ASN A 41 -8.39 2.38 0.28
N PHE A 42 -8.79 3.44 0.99
CA PHE A 42 -7.99 4.03 2.06
C PHE A 42 -8.61 3.83 3.46
N GLY A 43 -9.75 3.15 3.55
CA GLY A 43 -10.40 2.78 4.81
C GLY A 43 -11.31 3.85 5.41
N LEU A 44 -11.78 4.82 4.62
CA LEU A 44 -12.84 5.74 5.01
C LEU A 44 -14.19 5.09 4.68
N VAL A 45 -15.18 5.29 5.56
CA VAL A 45 -16.49 4.60 5.46
C VAL A 45 -17.71 5.49 5.67
N ASP A 46 -17.53 6.68 6.26
CA ASP A 46 -18.61 7.64 6.52
C ASP A 46 -18.75 8.58 5.31
N LEU A 47 -19.66 8.23 4.38
CA LEU A 47 -19.99 9.03 3.21
C LEU A 47 -21.33 9.72 3.42
N ARG A 48 -21.30 11.06 3.40
CA ARG A 48 -22.46 11.93 3.57
C ARG A 48 -22.71 12.70 2.28
N ILE A 49 -23.96 12.81 1.89
CA ILE A 49 -24.35 13.48 0.66
C ILE A 49 -25.39 14.55 0.99
N VAL A 50 -25.11 15.79 0.61
CA VAL A 50 -26.04 16.91 0.77
C VAL A 50 -26.72 17.16 -0.56
N ASN A 51 -28.05 17.07 -0.59
CA ASN A 51 -28.89 17.44 -1.73
C ASN A 51 -28.37 16.95 -3.10
N PRO A 52 -28.24 15.62 -3.33
CA PRO A 52 -27.72 15.10 -4.61
C PRO A 52 -28.64 15.48 -5.77
N ARG A 53 -28.07 16.03 -6.85
CA ARG A 53 -28.84 16.56 -7.99
C ARG A 53 -29.78 15.53 -8.62
N ASP A 54 -29.27 14.32 -8.85
CA ASP A 54 -30.01 13.22 -9.48
C ASP A 54 -30.75 12.34 -8.44
N GLY A 55 -30.74 12.74 -7.17
CA GLY A 55 -31.33 11.99 -6.07
C GLY A 55 -30.48 10.80 -5.58
N TRP A 56 -31.02 10.11 -4.57
CA TRP A 56 -30.43 8.90 -3.99
C TRP A 56 -31.56 7.93 -3.57
N PRO A 57 -31.40 6.60 -3.71
CA PRO A 57 -30.23 5.85 -4.16
C PRO A 57 -29.96 5.94 -5.66
N SER A 58 -28.72 5.67 -6.08
CA SER A 58 -28.30 5.72 -7.49
C SER A 58 -27.66 4.40 -7.95
N GLU A 59 -28.24 3.77 -8.97
CA GLU A 59 -27.68 2.54 -9.58
C GLU A 59 -26.31 2.79 -10.22
N LYS A 60 -26.16 3.96 -10.85
CA LYS A 60 -24.88 4.43 -11.43
C LYS A 60 -23.79 4.55 -10.36
N ALA A 61 -24.13 5.09 -9.18
CA ALA A 61 -23.19 5.18 -8.07
C ALA A 61 -22.78 3.79 -7.56
N ARG A 62 -23.74 2.88 -7.39
CA ARG A 62 -23.46 1.50 -6.99
C ARG A 62 -22.55 0.77 -7.99
N ALA A 63 -22.82 0.93 -9.29
CA ALA A 63 -21.98 0.34 -10.34
C ALA A 63 -20.55 0.90 -10.33
N ALA A 64 -20.39 2.22 -10.21
CA ALA A 64 -19.08 2.89 -10.19
C ALA A 64 -18.27 2.60 -8.92
N ALA A 65 -18.93 2.28 -7.79
CA ALA A 65 -18.29 1.95 -6.52
C ALA A 65 -17.49 0.63 -6.54
N SER A 66 -17.72 -0.25 -7.51
CA SER A 66 -16.89 -1.44 -7.76
C SER A 66 -16.57 -2.26 -6.50
N ARG A 67 -17.61 -2.69 -5.76
CA ARG A 67 -17.55 -3.47 -4.50
C ARG A 67 -17.23 -2.68 -3.23
N ALA A 68 -17.22 -1.35 -3.28
CA ALA A 68 -17.30 -0.52 -2.08
C ALA A 68 -18.72 -0.49 -1.47
N ASP A 69 -19.41 -1.64 -1.47
CA ASP A 69 -20.81 -1.77 -1.04
C ASP A 69 -20.97 -1.37 0.43
N HIS A 70 -19.99 -1.72 1.27
CA HIS A 70 -19.96 -1.35 2.69
C HIS A 70 -19.90 0.16 2.96
N VAL A 71 -19.49 0.98 1.97
CA VAL A 71 -19.57 2.45 2.03
C VAL A 71 -20.89 2.92 1.44
N ILE A 72 -21.24 2.46 0.22
CA ILE A 72 -22.46 2.87 -0.50
C ILE A 72 -23.73 2.54 0.29
N ASP A 73 -23.80 1.37 0.91
CA ASP A 73 -24.99 0.91 1.64
C ASP A 73 -25.18 1.66 2.97
N LYS A 74 -24.16 2.41 3.43
CA LYS A 74 -24.18 3.22 4.66
C LYS A 74 -24.23 4.72 4.39
N VAL A 75 -24.42 5.12 3.13
CA VAL A 75 -24.51 6.54 2.76
C VAL A 75 -25.64 7.22 3.53
N GLN A 76 -25.32 8.37 4.10
CA GLN A 76 -26.29 9.25 4.74
C GLN A 76 -26.61 10.41 3.81
N VAL A 77 -27.90 10.71 3.63
CA VAL A 77 -28.37 11.82 2.79
C VAL A 77 -28.96 12.89 3.70
N PHE A 78 -28.56 14.13 3.47
CA PHE A 78 -28.95 15.30 4.24
C PHE A 78 -29.54 16.38 3.33
N ASP A 79 -30.51 17.13 3.86
CA ASP A 79 -31.13 18.24 3.14
C ASP A 79 -30.27 19.51 3.14
N SER A 80 -29.37 19.66 4.13
CA SER A 80 -28.49 20.82 4.26
C SER A 80 -27.08 20.43 4.70
N LEU A 81 -26.12 21.32 4.45
CA LEU A 81 -24.73 21.11 4.83
C LEU A 81 -24.56 21.15 6.35
N GLU A 82 -25.28 22.04 7.04
CA GLU A 82 -25.30 22.17 8.49
C GLU A 82 -25.74 20.86 9.15
N ALA A 83 -26.79 20.22 8.64
CA ALA A 83 -27.25 18.92 9.12
C ALA A 83 -26.20 17.82 8.91
N ALA A 84 -25.49 17.85 7.78
CA ALA A 84 -24.45 16.87 7.46
C ALA A 84 -23.18 17.02 8.30
N ILE A 85 -22.96 18.15 8.96
CA ILE A 85 -21.76 18.42 9.77
C ILE A 85 -22.06 18.59 11.27
N ALA A 86 -23.32 18.54 11.69
CA ALA A 86 -23.75 18.92 13.04
C ALA A 86 -23.10 18.11 14.19
N ASP A 87 -22.75 16.85 13.95
CA ASP A 87 -22.07 15.96 14.90
C ASP A 87 -20.54 16.03 14.81
N LEU A 88 -19.98 16.74 13.82
CA LEU A 88 -18.55 16.86 13.62
C LEU A 88 -17.98 17.98 14.50
N THR A 89 -16.84 17.70 15.12
CA THR A 89 -16.10 18.67 15.95
C THR A 89 -15.17 19.55 15.11
N PHE A 90 -14.77 19.08 13.93
CA PHE A 90 -13.87 19.82 13.06
C PHE A 90 -14.08 19.45 11.59
N VAL A 91 -14.17 20.45 10.72
CA VAL A 91 -14.46 20.25 9.30
C VAL A 91 -13.55 21.08 8.40
N TYR A 92 -13.03 20.44 7.36
CA TYR A 92 -12.27 21.10 6.30
C TYR A 92 -13.16 21.37 5.08
N ALA A 93 -13.11 22.58 4.51
CA ALA A 93 -13.65 22.87 3.19
C ALA A 93 -12.58 22.68 2.10
N THR A 94 -12.87 21.93 1.04
CA THR A 94 -11.93 21.73 -0.07
C THR A 94 -12.19 22.73 -1.20
N THR A 95 -11.17 23.51 -1.57
CA THR A 95 -11.29 24.50 -2.65
C THR A 95 -9.93 24.73 -3.32
N ALA A 96 -9.94 24.88 -4.64
CA ALA A 96 -8.75 25.23 -5.41
C ALA A 96 -8.53 26.76 -5.49
N ARG A 97 -9.53 27.56 -5.13
CA ARG A 97 -9.51 29.03 -5.24
C ARG A 97 -9.40 29.67 -3.88
N SER A 98 -8.60 30.75 -3.82
CA SER A 98 -8.66 31.72 -2.73
C SER A 98 -10.06 32.32 -2.72
N ARG A 99 -10.81 32.09 -1.64
CA ARG A 99 -12.14 32.68 -1.43
C ARG A 99 -11.98 33.90 -0.54
N GLU A 100 -12.96 34.80 -0.61
CA GLU A 100 -13.03 36.01 0.23
C GLU A 100 -13.23 35.71 1.74
N VAL A 101 -13.20 34.43 2.13
CA VAL A 101 -13.37 33.96 3.49
C VAL A 101 -11.98 33.81 4.15
N PRO A 102 -11.62 34.64 5.14
CA PRO A 102 -10.29 34.61 5.76
C PRO A 102 -10.17 33.43 6.73
N LYS A 103 -9.84 32.25 6.19
CA LYS A 103 -9.61 31.02 6.97
C LYS A 103 -8.20 30.48 6.79
N PRO A 104 -7.63 29.77 7.77
CA PRO A 104 -6.38 29.05 7.59
C PRO A 104 -6.47 28.10 6.40
N VAL A 105 -5.45 28.12 5.53
CA VAL A 105 -5.34 27.25 4.36
C VAL A 105 -4.24 26.23 4.62
N ARG A 106 -4.54 24.96 4.38
CA ARG A 106 -3.64 23.82 4.60
C ARG A 106 -3.43 23.04 3.30
N GLY A 107 -2.24 22.47 3.17
CA GLY A 107 -1.99 21.39 2.23
C GLY A 107 -2.66 20.08 2.69
N PRO A 108 -2.84 19.10 1.80
CA PRO A 108 -3.50 17.85 2.16
C PRO A 108 -2.72 17.02 3.19
N ASP A 109 -1.39 17.15 3.25
CA ASP A 109 -0.55 16.47 4.25
C ASP A 109 -0.74 17.10 5.66
N GLU A 110 -0.79 18.43 5.76
CA GLU A 110 -1.08 19.13 7.02
C GLU A 110 -2.49 18.83 7.52
N ALA A 111 -3.47 18.85 6.62
CA ALA A 111 -4.86 18.54 6.94
C ALA A 111 -5.01 17.10 7.46
N ALA A 112 -4.34 16.14 6.83
CA ALA A 112 -4.32 14.75 7.27
C ALA A 112 -3.72 14.60 8.68
N ARG A 113 -2.61 15.28 9.00
CA ARG A 113 -2.03 15.28 10.35
C ARG A 113 -3.02 15.77 11.39
N LYS A 114 -3.70 16.89 11.12
CA LYS A 114 -4.69 17.46 12.03
C LYS A 114 -5.87 16.51 12.27
N VAL A 115 -6.43 15.97 11.21
CA VAL A 115 -7.56 15.03 11.29
C VAL A 115 -7.17 13.75 12.04
N VAL A 116 -5.98 13.19 11.78
CA VAL A 116 -5.49 12.02 12.52
C VAL A 116 -5.32 12.34 14.00
N GLU A 117 -4.74 13.49 14.34
CA GLU A 117 -4.55 13.94 15.73
C GLU A 117 -5.90 14.05 16.48
N LEU A 118 -6.91 14.64 15.84
CA LEU A 118 -8.26 14.76 16.40
C LEU A 118 -8.96 13.38 16.49
N GLY A 119 -8.81 12.55 15.46
CA GLY A 119 -9.39 11.21 15.44
C GLY A 119 -8.79 10.25 16.47
N VAL A 120 -7.51 10.40 16.83
CA VAL A 120 -6.89 9.65 17.96
C VAL A 120 -7.53 10.05 19.30
N LYS A 121 -7.97 11.31 19.43
CA LYS A 121 -8.72 11.81 20.59
C LYS A 121 -10.20 11.40 20.57
N GLY A 122 -10.64 10.64 19.55
CA GLY A 122 -12.03 10.22 19.39
C GLY A 122 -12.97 11.31 18.87
N LEU A 123 -12.44 12.44 18.39
CA LEU A 123 -13.25 13.53 17.86
C LEU A 123 -13.70 13.24 16.42
N MET A 124 -14.95 13.55 16.12
CA MET A 124 -15.51 13.38 14.78
C MET A 124 -15.04 14.54 13.89
N THR A 125 -14.54 14.22 12.69
CA THR A 125 -14.01 15.21 11.76
C THR A 125 -14.53 14.95 10.34
N GLY A 126 -14.39 15.91 9.43
CA GLY A 126 -14.79 15.68 8.04
C GLY A 126 -14.16 16.59 7.00
N TYR A 127 -14.29 16.19 5.73
CA TYR A 127 -13.91 16.96 4.55
C TYR A 127 -15.14 17.24 3.69
N ILE A 128 -15.40 18.50 3.41
CA ILE A 128 -16.48 18.94 2.51
C ILE A 128 -15.91 19.12 1.11
N PHE A 129 -16.53 18.47 0.15
CA PHE A 129 -16.25 18.58 -1.28
C PHE A 129 -17.45 19.18 -1.99
N GLY A 130 -17.21 20.23 -2.78
CA GLY A 130 -18.27 20.92 -3.50
C GLY A 130 -18.59 20.33 -4.87
N ARG A 131 -19.52 20.98 -5.54
CA ARG A 131 -20.01 20.68 -6.88
C ARG A 131 -18.87 20.63 -7.91
N GLU A 132 -18.96 19.77 -8.91
CA GLU A 132 -17.88 19.55 -9.89
C GLU A 132 -17.48 20.80 -10.68
N ARG A 133 -18.46 21.65 -11.02
CA ARG A 133 -18.22 22.85 -11.85
C ARG A 133 -17.84 24.10 -11.05
N TRP A 134 -18.38 24.25 -9.85
CA TRP A 134 -18.35 25.51 -9.11
C TRP A 134 -17.67 25.39 -7.75
N GLY A 135 -17.37 24.16 -7.32
CA GLY A 135 -16.92 23.85 -5.97
C GLY A 135 -18.00 24.21 -4.95
N LEU A 136 -17.53 24.59 -3.76
CA LEU A 136 -18.37 25.12 -2.70
C LEU A 136 -18.83 26.56 -3.02
N ASN A 137 -19.80 27.11 -2.30
CA ASN A 137 -20.07 28.55 -2.28
C ASN A 137 -19.40 29.19 -1.04
N ASN A 138 -19.46 30.51 -0.91
CA ASN A 138 -18.80 31.19 0.22
C ASN A 138 -19.45 30.85 1.57
N ASP A 139 -20.78 30.66 1.60
CA ASP A 139 -21.51 30.30 2.81
C ASP A 139 -21.16 28.89 3.28
N GLU A 140 -21.02 27.93 2.36
CA GLU A 140 -20.57 26.57 2.62
C GLU A 140 -19.12 26.53 3.14
N VAL A 141 -18.23 27.36 2.57
CA VAL A 141 -16.87 27.51 3.11
C VAL A 141 -16.88 28.20 4.47
N ALA A 142 -17.82 29.11 4.72
CA ALA A 142 -17.98 29.79 6.01
C ALA A 142 -18.38 28.82 7.15
N LEU A 143 -18.96 27.66 6.84
CA LEU A 143 -19.31 26.63 7.83
C LEU A 143 -18.14 25.73 8.28
N ALA A 144 -17.04 25.65 7.51
CA ALA A 144 -15.88 24.83 7.88
C ALA A 144 -14.99 25.50 8.94
N ASP A 145 -14.05 24.80 9.56
CA ASP A 145 -13.04 25.42 10.45
C ASP A 145 -11.86 25.98 9.66
N GLU A 146 -11.40 25.21 8.68
CA GLU A 146 -10.22 25.51 7.86
C GLU A 146 -10.44 25.09 6.40
N ILE A 147 -9.55 25.54 5.51
CA ILE A 147 -9.56 25.21 4.09
C ILE A 147 -8.44 24.21 3.77
N VAL A 148 -8.74 23.23 2.94
CA VAL A 148 -7.73 22.40 2.26
C VAL A 148 -7.65 22.79 0.79
N THR A 149 -6.44 23.10 0.35
CA THR A 149 -6.12 23.38 -1.05
C THR A 149 -5.13 22.34 -1.55
N LEU A 150 -5.50 21.64 -2.62
CA LEU A 150 -4.59 20.70 -3.28
C LEU A 150 -3.61 21.50 -4.16
N PRO A 151 -2.29 21.26 -4.09
CA PRO A 151 -1.29 21.98 -4.88
C PRO A 151 -1.26 21.46 -6.32
N VAL A 152 -2.36 21.65 -7.04
CA VAL A 152 -2.50 21.35 -8.47
C VAL A 152 -1.94 22.50 -9.31
N ASP A 153 -1.78 22.27 -10.61
CA ASP A 153 -1.41 23.31 -11.55
C ASP A 153 -2.42 24.49 -11.48
N PRO A 154 -1.98 25.73 -11.17
CA PRO A 154 -2.86 26.88 -11.12
C PRO A 154 -3.60 27.16 -12.44
N ASP A 155 -3.00 26.81 -13.58
CA ASP A 155 -3.59 27.00 -14.91
C ASP A 155 -4.66 25.94 -15.22
N PHE A 156 -4.69 24.85 -14.45
CA PHE A 156 -5.67 23.76 -14.59
C PHE A 156 -6.15 23.23 -13.23
N ALA A 157 -6.63 24.13 -12.38
CA ALA A 157 -6.96 23.83 -10.98
C ALA A 157 -8.33 23.15 -10.75
N SER A 158 -8.91 22.51 -11.78
CA SER A 158 -10.20 21.82 -11.70
C SER A 158 -9.99 20.31 -11.62
N LEU A 159 -9.90 19.79 -10.39
CA LEU A 159 -9.80 18.36 -10.14
C LEU A 159 -11.20 17.72 -10.09
N ASN A 160 -11.35 16.50 -10.59
CA ASN A 160 -12.59 15.75 -10.39
C ASN A 160 -12.81 15.49 -8.89
N ILE A 161 -14.06 15.55 -8.43
CA ILE A 161 -14.41 15.40 -7.01
C ILE A 161 -13.90 14.09 -6.41
N ALA A 162 -14.02 12.96 -7.14
CA ALA A 162 -13.53 11.67 -6.66
C ALA A 162 -12.00 11.62 -6.61
N GLN A 163 -11.30 12.35 -7.47
CA GLN A 163 -9.85 12.50 -7.39
C GLN A 163 -9.43 13.35 -6.19
N ALA A 164 -10.18 14.40 -5.86
CA ALA A 164 -9.94 15.20 -4.66
C ALA A 164 -10.14 14.35 -3.39
N VAL A 165 -11.23 13.58 -3.33
CA VAL A 165 -11.48 12.60 -2.27
C VAL A 165 -10.35 11.59 -2.17
N LEU A 166 -9.88 11.04 -3.31
CA LEU A 166 -8.77 10.09 -3.36
C LEU A 166 -7.49 10.66 -2.71
N VAL A 167 -7.12 11.90 -3.03
CA VAL A 167 -5.91 12.53 -2.47
C VAL A 167 -6.04 12.72 -0.95
N CYS A 168 -7.16 13.27 -0.48
CA CYS A 168 -7.39 13.45 0.96
C CYS A 168 -7.44 12.12 1.72
N ALA A 169 -8.10 11.11 1.15
CA ALA A 169 -8.20 9.78 1.74
C ALA A 169 -6.83 9.07 1.78
N TYR A 170 -6.03 9.20 0.72
CA TYR A 170 -4.66 8.70 0.67
C TYR A 170 -3.77 9.35 1.74
N GLU A 171 -3.77 10.69 1.81
CA GLU A 171 -2.96 11.43 2.80
C GLU A 171 -3.38 11.09 4.23
N TRP A 172 -4.68 10.94 4.50
CA TRP A 172 -5.18 10.44 5.78
C TRP A 172 -4.65 9.04 6.08
N ARG A 173 -4.81 8.06 5.18
CA ARG A 173 -4.37 6.68 5.42
C ARG A 173 -2.87 6.59 5.60
N LYS A 174 -2.10 7.29 4.77
CA LYS A 174 -0.62 7.39 4.89
C LYS A 174 -0.24 7.92 6.26
N THR A 175 -0.89 8.98 6.73
CA THR A 175 -0.60 9.59 8.03
C THR A 175 -1.03 8.67 9.18
N ALA A 176 -2.24 8.10 9.10
CA ALA A 176 -2.82 7.25 10.14
C ALA A 176 -2.11 5.91 10.34
N THR A 177 -1.35 5.46 9.32
CA THR A 177 -0.54 4.23 9.36
C THR A 177 0.96 4.52 9.41
N SER A 178 1.37 5.79 9.56
CA SER A 178 2.78 6.19 9.49
C SER A 178 3.49 5.70 8.21
N GLY A 179 2.76 5.58 7.10
CA GLY A 179 3.25 5.06 5.83
C GLY A 179 3.59 3.56 5.84
N ALA A 180 2.97 2.78 6.74
CA ALA A 180 3.12 1.33 6.75
C ALA A 180 2.69 0.73 5.40
N LEU A 181 3.57 -0.06 4.81
CA LEU A 181 3.28 -0.79 3.58
C LEU A 181 2.65 -2.14 3.94
N PRO A 182 1.69 -2.66 3.16
CA PRO A 182 1.07 -3.94 3.44
C PRO A 182 2.04 -5.13 3.35
N PHE A 183 3.15 -4.95 2.64
CA PHE A 183 4.23 -5.93 2.52
C PHE A 183 5.57 -5.19 2.43
N ARG A 184 6.58 -5.73 3.10
CA ARG A 184 7.99 -5.36 2.94
C ARG A 184 8.80 -6.65 2.86
N LEU A 185 9.94 -6.59 2.17
CA LEU A 185 10.95 -7.64 2.31
C LEU A 185 11.38 -7.65 3.78
N SER A 186 11.23 -8.80 4.42
CA SER A 186 11.68 -8.96 5.80
C SER A 186 13.20 -8.97 5.81
N GLU A 187 13.80 -7.99 6.48
CA GLU A 187 15.24 -7.99 6.75
C GLU A 187 15.63 -9.13 7.70
N GLU A 188 14.70 -9.69 8.47
CA GLU A 188 14.95 -10.88 9.30
C GLU A 188 15.02 -12.16 8.46
N GLU A 189 14.17 -12.30 7.44
CA GLU A 189 14.20 -13.44 6.51
C GLU A 189 15.37 -13.33 5.52
N HIS A 190 15.76 -12.10 5.18
CA HIS A 190 16.83 -11.78 4.24
C HIS A 190 17.84 -10.81 4.86
N PRO A 191 18.62 -11.26 5.87
CA PRO A 191 19.55 -10.38 6.56
C PRO A 191 20.67 -9.91 5.63
N PRO A 192 21.07 -8.63 5.72
CA PRO A 192 22.22 -8.13 5.00
C PRO A 192 23.47 -8.92 5.41
N ALA A 193 24.35 -9.19 4.45
CA ALA A 193 25.58 -9.90 4.74
C ALA A 193 26.47 -9.09 5.69
N ALA A 194 26.98 -9.75 6.73
CA ALA A 194 28.01 -9.17 7.58
C ALA A 194 29.22 -8.73 6.73
N LYS A 195 29.85 -7.61 7.12
CA LYS A 195 30.97 -7.05 6.35
C LYS A 195 32.11 -8.05 6.18
N GLU A 196 32.34 -8.88 7.19
CA GLU A 196 33.34 -9.95 7.15
C GLU A 196 33.07 -10.95 6.02
N ASP A 197 31.81 -11.38 5.82
CA ASP A 197 31.47 -12.34 4.77
C ASP A 197 31.59 -11.71 3.37
N VAL A 198 31.26 -10.42 3.23
CA VAL A 198 31.49 -9.67 1.99
C VAL A 198 33.00 -9.56 1.69
N LEU A 199 33.83 -9.30 2.69
CA LEU A 199 35.29 -9.24 2.54
C LEU A 199 35.88 -10.61 2.16
N ARG A 200 35.42 -11.69 2.80
CA ARG A 200 35.79 -13.08 2.42
C ARG A 200 35.38 -13.42 0.99
N PHE A 201 34.21 -12.93 0.55
CA PHE A 201 33.80 -13.06 -0.84
C PHE A 201 34.74 -12.30 -1.78
N PHE A 202 35.14 -11.06 -1.44
CA PHE A 202 36.10 -10.28 -2.22
C PHE A 202 37.46 -10.97 -2.33
N GLU A 203 38.00 -11.49 -1.24
CA GLU A 203 39.24 -12.28 -1.27
C GLU A 203 39.11 -13.49 -2.19
N HIS A 204 37.98 -14.20 -2.14
CA HIS A 204 37.74 -15.38 -2.97
C HIS A 204 37.65 -15.04 -4.46
N ILE A 205 36.83 -14.06 -4.84
CA ILE A 205 36.64 -13.67 -6.24
C ILE A 205 37.90 -13.01 -6.82
N GLU A 206 38.59 -12.17 -6.05
CA GLU A 206 39.85 -11.55 -6.48
C GLU A 206 40.92 -12.60 -6.72
N GLY A 207 41.09 -13.55 -5.79
CA GLY A 207 42.04 -14.64 -5.95
C GLY A 207 41.71 -15.56 -7.14
N ALA A 208 40.43 -15.82 -7.39
CA ALA A 208 39.99 -16.61 -8.55
C ALA A 208 40.29 -15.88 -9.87
N LEU A 209 40.01 -14.57 -9.93
CA LEU A 209 40.28 -13.73 -11.10
C LEU A 209 41.78 -13.51 -11.35
N ASP A 210 42.60 -13.43 -10.30
CA ASP A 210 44.07 -13.44 -10.41
C ASP A 210 44.57 -14.73 -11.08
N ARG A 211 44.08 -15.90 -10.65
CA ARG A 211 44.40 -17.21 -11.27
C ARG A 211 43.95 -17.30 -12.73
N ALA A 212 42.79 -16.73 -13.03
CA ALA A 212 42.27 -16.66 -14.40
C ALA A 212 42.98 -15.59 -15.27
N THR A 213 43.98 -14.89 -14.73
CA THR A 213 44.73 -13.82 -15.41
C THR A 213 43.88 -12.63 -15.90
N PHE A 214 42.72 -12.39 -15.25
CA PHE A 214 41.78 -11.33 -15.63
C PHE A 214 42.34 -9.91 -15.43
N PHE A 215 43.13 -9.69 -14.38
CA PHE A 215 43.67 -8.37 -14.04
C PHE A 215 44.92 -8.02 -14.87
N ARG A 216 44.73 -7.74 -16.17
CA ARG A 216 45.79 -7.28 -17.07
C ARG A 216 45.41 -5.97 -17.79
N PRO A 217 46.36 -5.03 -17.97
CA PRO A 217 47.76 -5.08 -17.52
C PRO A 217 47.87 -4.88 -15.99
N VAL A 218 48.96 -5.34 -15.37
CA VAL A 218 49.10 -5.50 -13.90
C VAL A 218 48.95 -4.16 -13.17
N GLU A 219 49.36 -3.07 -13.80
CA GLU A 219 49.29 -1.71 -13.27
C GLU A 219 47.84 -1.24 -13.07
N ARG A 220 46.89 -1.82 -13.82
CA ARG A 220 45.46 -1.50 -13.70
C ARG A 220 44.73 -2.34 -12.65
N ARG A 221 45.37 -3.40 -12.13
CA ARG A 221 44.76 -4.27 -11.10
C ARG A 221 44.15 -3.50 -9.92
N PRO A 222 44.83 -2.50 -9.30
CA PRO A 222 44.25 -1.76 -8.19
C PRO A 222 42.94 -1.05 -8.55
N HIS A 223 42.84 -0.50 -9.76
CA HIS A 223 41.62 0.16 -10.23
C HIS A 223 40.51 -0.86 -10.49
N MET A 224 40.81 -1.96 -11.18
CA MET A 224 39.83 -3.02 -11.49
C MET A 224 39.27 -3.66 -10.23
N VAL A 225 40.11 -3.94 -9.22
CA VAL A 225 39.67 -4.46 -7.92
C VAL A 225 38.73 -3.49 -7.21
N ARG A 226 39.06 -2.19 -7.17
CA ARG A 226 38.17 -1.18 -6.58
C ARG A 226 36.83 -1.12 -7.30
N THR A 227 36.84 -1.16 -8.63
CA THR A 227 35.61 -1.20 -9.44
C THR A 227 34.77 -2.44 -9.13
N LEU A 228 35.41 -3.62 -9.06
CA LEU A 228 34.73 -4.88 -8.71
C LEU A 228 34.09 -4.82 -7.32
N ARG A 229 34.85 -4.38 -6.31
CA ARG A 229 34.33 -4.19 -4.95
C ARG A 229 33.16 -3.21 -4.91
N ASN A 230 33.26 -2.10 -5.65
CA ASN A 230 32.21 -1.08 -5.72
C ASN A 230 30.90 -1.62 -6.32
N ILE A 231 30.96 -2.51 -7.32
CA ILE A 231 29.76 -3.15 -7.89
C ILE A 231 28.98 -3.87 -6.79
N PHE A 232 29.66 -4.73 -6.03
CA PHE A 232 29.01 -5.55 -5.00
C PHE A 232 28.68 -4.79 -3.71
N GLN A 233 29.47 -3.78 -3.34
CA GLN A 233 29.15 -2.92 -2.18
C GLN A 233 27.88 -2.11 -2.40
N LYS A 234 27.61 -1.67 -3.64
CA LYS A 234 26.37 -0.94 -3.97
C LYS A 234 25.14 -1.84 -3.98
N ALA A 235 25.33 -3.15 -4.16
CA ALA A 235 24.23 -4.10 -4.31
C ALA A 235 23.49 -4.40 -3.00
N GLY A 236 24.08 -4.10 -1.83
CA GLY A 236 23.42 -4.35 -0.54
C GLY A 236 23.12 -5.83 -0.30
N LEU A 237 24.08 -6.72 -0.64
CA LEU A 237 23.88 -8.17 -0.67
C LEU A 237 23.46 -8.74 0.69
N THR A 238 22.55 -9.69 0.65
CA THR A 238 22.14 -10.54 1.77
C THR A 238 23.17 -11.65 2.02
N GLU A 239 23.13 -12.26 3.21
CA GLU A 239 23.98 -13.42 3.53
C GLU A 239 23.83 -14.56 2.52
N GLN A 240 22.59 -14.83 2.10
CA GLN A 240 22.28 -15.89 1.14
C GLN A 240 22.90 -15.60 -0.23
N GLU A 241 22.83 -14.36 -0.69
CA GLU A 241 23.43 -13.95 -1.97
C GLU A 241 24.95 -14.02 -1.92
N VAL A 242 25.59 -13.62 -0.82
CA VAL A 242 27.04 -13.78 -0.65
C VAL A 242 27.44 -15.25 -0.68
N ARG A 243 26.70 -16.14 0.01
CA ARG A 243 26.94 -17.60 -0.05
C ARG A 243 26.77 -18.14 -1.48
N ALA A 244 25.74 -17.70 -2.19
CA ALA A 244 25.49 -18.11 -3.57
C ALA A 244 26.61 -17.64 -4.51
N LEU A 245 27.05 -16.38 -4.42
CA LEU A 245 28.14 -15.82 -5.21
C LEU A 245 29.46 -16.55 -4.94
N ARG A 246 29.78 -16.87 -3.69
CA ARG A 246 30.96 -17.71 -3.36
C ARG A 246 30.84 -19.12 -3.95
N GLY A 247 29.64 -19.67 -3.98
CA GLY A 247 29.33 -20.93 -4.67
C GLY A 247 29.60 -20.86 -6.18
N VAL A 248 29.20 -19.75 -6.83
CA VAL A 248 29.50 -19.49 -8.25
C VAL A 248 31.01 -19.45 -8.49
N VAL A 249 31.76 -18.72 -7.66
CA VAL A 249 33.23 -18.67 -7.79
C VAL A 249 33.83 -20.06 -7.62
N ALA A 250 33.41 -20.84 -6.60
CA ALA A 250 33.90 -22.20 -6.39
C ALA A 250 33.62 -23.14 -7.59
N ALA A 251 32.44 -23.04 -8.19
CA ALA A 251 32.07 -23.82 -9.37
C ALA A 251 32.92 -23.45 -10.59
N LEU A 252 33.16 -22.15 -10.81
CA LEU A 252 34.05 -21.67 -11.88
C LEU A 252 35.50 -22.13 -11.69
N GLU A 253 35.95 -22.29 -10.44
CA GLU A 253 37.24 -22.89 -10.09
C GLU A 253 37.29 -24.41 -10.25
N LYS A 254 36.21 -25.05 -10.74
CA LYS A 254 36.05 -26.50 -10.88
C LYS A 254 36.21 -27.26 -9.56
N ARG A 255 35.91 -26.62 -8.42
CA ARG A 255 35.79 -27.31 -7.14
C ARG A 255 34.43 -28.02 -7.08
N GLU A 256 34.39 -29.25 -6.60
CA GLU A 256 33.13 -29.98 -6.42
C GLU A 256 32.21 -29.18 -5.50
N THR A 257 31.07 -28.72 -6.03
CA THR A 257 30.03 -28.12 -5.21
C THR A 257 29.34 -29.23 -4.45
N ARG A 258 29.38 -29.16 -3.11
CA ARG A 258 28.80 -30.21 -2.25
C ARG A 258 27.31 -30.35 -2.60
N PRO A 259 26.82 -31.54 -2.99
CA PRO A 259 25.42 -31.72 -3.32
C PRO A 259 24.55 -31.34 -2.12
N ARG A 260 23.48 -30.58 -2.36
CA ARG A 260 22.53 -30.18 -1.32
C ARG A 260 21.98 -31.45 -0.67
N ARG A 261 22.25 -31.64 0.63
CA ARG A 261 21.63 -32.73 1.42
C ARG A 261 20.11 -32.58 1.25
N GLN A 262 19.47 -33.54 0.59
CA GLN A 262 18.02 -33.60 0.54
C GLN A 262 17.54 -33.67 2.00
N ARG A 263 16.77 -32.68 2.46
CA ARG A 263 16.01 -32.81 3.71
C ARG A 263 15.09 -34.01 3.49
N GLY A 264 15.25 -35.03 4.33
CA GLY A 264 14.53 -36.30 4.20
C GLY A 264 13.03 -36.05 4.04
N VAL A 265 12.48 -36.54 2.93
CA VAL A 265 11.05 -36.79 2.79
C VAL A 265 10.71 -37.87 3.83
N PRO A 266 9.68 -37.70 4.68
CA PRO A 266 9.23 -38.80 5.54
C PRO A 266 8.80 -39.95 4.64
N ALA A 267 9.36 -41.14 4.85
CA ALA A 267 8.95 -42.33 4.13
C ALA A 267 7.45 -42.58 4.39
N SER A 268 6.63 -42.40 3.35
CA SER A 268 5.24 -42.84 3.33
C SER A 268 5.17 -44.31 2.89
N ASP A 269 4.50 -45.09 3.74
CA ASP A 269 3.80 -46.36 3.54
C ASP A 269 4.59 -47.66 3.27
N SER A 270 4.57 -48.52 4.29
CA SER A 270 4.48 -49.98 4.12
C SER A 270 3.00 -50.38 4.08
N PRO A 271 2.50 -51.09 3.05
CA PRO A 271 1.21 -51.75 3.13
C PRO A 271 1.34 -53.03 3.97
N GLY A 272 0.48 -53.16 4.98
CA GLY A 272 0.41 -54.34 5.84
C GLY A 272 -0.02 -55.59 5.06
N GLU A 273 0.75 -56.65 5.24
CA GLU A 273 0.30 -58.02 4.97
C GLU A 273 -0.87 -58.35 5.90
N THR A 274 -2.03 -58.62 5.32
CA THR A 274 -3.11 -59.36 5.97
C THR A 274 -3.42 -60.58 5.13
N ASN A 275 -2.94 -61.73 5.60
CA ASN A 275 -3.36 -63.04 5.12
C ASN A 275 -4.83 -63.24 5.50
N GLY A 276 -5.68 -63.39 4.49
CA GLY A 276 -7.07 -63.85 4.62
C GLY A 276 -7.32 -64.96 3.62
N GLU A 277 -7.45 -66.18 4.13
CA GLU A 277 -7.86 -67.38 3.41
C GLU A 277 -9.17 -67.17 2.63
N PHE A 278 -9.21 -67.61 1.38
CA PHE A 278 -10.47 -68.04 0.75
C PHE A 278 -10.20 -69.24 -0.17
N THR A 279 -10.70 -70.38 0.27
CA THR A 279 -10.77 -71.66 -0.44
C THR A 279 -11.74 -71.57 -1.62
N ALA A 280 -11.32 -72.08 -2.77
CA ALA A 280 -12.18 -72.28 -3.95
C ALA A 280 -12.88 -73.66 -3.88
N PRO A 281 -14.15 -73.80 -4.29
CA PRO A 281 -14.71 -75.11 -4.57
C PRO A 281 -14.45 -75.49 -6.04
N ALA A 282 -14.07 -76.75 -6.21
CA ALA A 282 -13.91 -77.43 -7.49
C ALA A 282 -15.24 -77.53 -8.25
N ARG A 283 -15.15 -77.48 -9.57
CA ARG A 283 -16.18 -77.97 -10.49
C ARG A 283 -15.99 -79.46 -10.68
N GLU A 284 -17.07 -80.22 -10.58
CA GLU A 284 -17.31 -81.46 -11.33
C GLU A 284 -18.84 -81.70 -11.37
N ASP A 285 -19.33 -81.91 -12.60
CA ASP A 285 -20.59 -82.49 -13.10
C ASP A 285 -21.90 -82.47 -12.26
#